data_AF-A0AAU8IT99-F1
#
_entry.id   AF-A0AAU8IT99-F1
#
_cell.length_a   1.000
_cell.length_b   1.000
_cell.length_c   1.000
_cell.angle_alpha   90.00
_cell.angle_beta   90.00
_cell.angle_gamma   90.00
#
_symmetry.space_group_name_H-M   'P 1'
#
loop_
_entity.id
_entity.type
_entity.pdbx_description
1 polymer ?
#
loop_
_entity_poly.entity_id
_entity_poly.type
_entity_poly.pdbx_seq_one_letter_code
_entity_poly.pdbx_strand_id
1 'polypeptide(L)'
;MLSFGRTRRLVRQLDRHEIDLVLESGRPDGAFGRALRRAGYRGRIVSFEPFGGDRAGVRRAAARDTAWQVLPYALGDRDSAWIRRLDGMWEDVVAPGERVLLHVGHRPELPEAVAGAGEFGDDLTLVREESGDDLTLARFGLGDHLAPATARA
;
A
#
# COMPACT_ATOMS: atom_id res chain seq x y z
N MET A 1 -2.70 16.44 5.51
CA MET A 1 -4.06 15.89 5.24
C MET A 1 -4.33 15.96 3.75
N LEU A 2 -4.56 14.81 3.09
CA LEU A 2 -4.95 14.79 1.67
C LEU A 2 -6.32 15.47 1.52
N SER A 3 -6.43 16.43 0.60
CA SER A 3 -7.71 17.01 0.24
C SER A 3 -8.58 15.95 -0.45
N PHE A 4 -9.91 16.05 -0.31
CA PHE A 4 -10.85 15.14 -0.97
C PHE A 4 -10.63 15.08 -2.50
N GLY A 5 -10.34 16.24 -3.13
CA GLY A 5 -10.03 16.30 -4.56
C GLY A 5 -8.78 15.52 -4.96
N ARG A 6 -7.71 15.62 -4.16
CA ARG A 6 -6.47 14.84 -4.35
C ARG A 6 -6.73 13.34 -4.22
N THR A 7 -7.51 12.96 -3.21
CA THR A 7 -7.83 11.54 -2.97
C THR A 7 -8.65 10.93 -4.11
N ARG A 8 -9.61 11.67 -4.68
CA ARG A 8 -10.36 11.19 -5.86
C ARG A 8 -9.49 11.07 -7.11
N ARG A 9 -8.51 11.96 -7.30
CA ARG A 9 -7.51 11.80 -8.38
C ARG A 9 -6.71 10.53 -8.17
N LEU A 10 -6.23 10.29 -6.96
CA LEU A 10 -5.52 9.06 -6.60
C LEU A 10 -6.35 7.82 -6.91
N VAL A 11 -7.61 7.74 -6.45
CA VAL A 11 -8.48 6.57 -6.72
C VAL A 11 -8.68 6.34 -8.22
N ARG A 12 -8.81 7.38 -9.04
CA ARG A 12 -8.87 7.22 -10.51
C ARG A 12 -7.58 6.66 -11.10
N GLN A 13 -6.44 6.95 -10.50
CA GLN A 13 -5.17 6.37 -10.93
C GLN A 13 -5.05 4.91 -10.47
N LEU A 14 -5.49 4.59 -9.25
CA LEU A 14 -5.55 3.20 -8.77
C LEU A 14 -6.42 2.34 -9.70
N ASP A 15 -7.58 2.86 -10.09
CA ASP A 15 -8.51 2.21 -11.03
C ASP A 15 -7.85 1.98 -12.41
N ARG A 16 -7.17 2.98 -12.96
CA ARG A 16 -6.43 2.87 -14.24
C ARG A 16 -5.33 1.81 -14.20
N HIS A 17 -4.64 1.67 -13.07
CA HIS A 17 -3.58 0.69 -12.88
C HIS A 17 -4.10 -0.61 -12.27
N GLU A 18 -5.43 -0.78 -12.19
CA GLU A 18 -6.10 -1.98 -11.72
C GLU A 18 -5.63 -2.44 -10.34
N ILE A 19 -5.33 -1.49 -9.43
CA ILE A 19 -4.74 -1.81 -8.12
C ILE A 19 -5.74 -2.56 -7.25
N ASP A 20 -5.45 -3.83 -6.97
CA ASP A 20 -6.26 -4.71 -6.12
C ASP A 20 -5.95 -4.53 -4.64
N LEU A 21 -4.70 -4.17 -4.31
CA LEU A 21 -4.20 -4.09 -2.94
C LEU A 21 -3.39 -2.82 -2.71
N VAL A 22 -3.70 -2.14 -1.60
CA VAL A 22 -2.89 -1.05 -1.05
C VAL A 22 -2.22 -1.54 0.24
N LEU A 23 -0.90 -1.62 0.21
CA LEU A 23 -0.07 -1.73 1.40
C LEU A 23 0.25 -0.31 1.88
N GLU A 24 -0.09 0.03 3.12
CA GLU A 24 0.26 1.35 3.69
C GLU A 24 1.08 1.24 4.98
N SER A 25 2.00 2.16 5.20
CA SER A 25 2.73 2.34 6.46
C SER A 25 2.71 3.80 6.91
N GLY A 26 2.42 4.04 8.19
CA GLY A 26 2.76 5.30 8.87
C GLY A 26 1.70 6.40 8.83
N ARG A 27 0.41 6.07 9.02
CA ARG A 27 -0.65 7.08 9.09
C ARG A 27 -1.49 6.98 10.37
N PRO A 28 -1.45 8.00 11.24
CA PRO A 28 -2.24 8.00 12.47
C PRO A 28 -3.73 7.88 12.12
N ASP A 29 -4.42 7.15 12.99
CA ASP A 29 -5.86 6.88 12.93
C ASP A 29 -6.36 6.17 11.67
N GLY A 30 -5.54 5.78 10.70
CA GLY A 30 -6.03 5.21 9.43
C GLY A 30 -6.64 6.27 8.52
N ALA A 31 -6.12 7.51 8.58
CA ALA A 31 -6.63 8.62 7.80
C ALA A 31 -6.57 8.37 6.28
N PHE A 32 -5.53 7.70 5.80
CA PHE A 32 -5.34 7.40 4.40
C PHE A 32 -6.33 6.35 3.89
N GLY A 33 -6.41 5.16 4.52
CA GLY A 33 -7.40 4.15 4.15
C GLY A 33 -8.84 4.68 4.19
N ARG A 34 -9.21 5.50 5.19
CA ARG A 34 -10.54 6.16 5.22
C ARG A 34 -10.74 7.12 4.05
N ALA A 35 -9.70 7.87 3.67
CA ALA A 35 -9.78 8.75 2.53
C ALA A 35 -10.01 7.94 1.24
N LEU A 36 -9.28 6.85 1.03
CA LEU A 36 -9.45 5.94 -0.10
C LEU A 36 -10.89 5.39 -0.17
N ARG A 37 -11.43 4.91 0.96
CA ARG A 37 -12.82 4.43 1.04
C ARG A 37 -13.83 5.51 0.69
N ARG A 38 -13.70 6.72 1.25
CA ARG A 38 -14.57 7.87 0.92
C ARG A 38 -14.47 8.29 -0.54
N ALA A 39 -13.32 8.08 -1.18
CA ALA A 39 -13.10 8.39 -2.58
C ALA A 39 -13.50 7.26 -3.54
N GLY A 40 -13.92 6.09 -3.03
CA GLY A 40 -14.50 5.00 -3.81
C GLY A 40 -13.58 3.81 -4.08
N TYR A 41 -12.38 3.75 -3.49
CA TYR A 41 -11.50 2.59 -3.63
C TYR A 41 -12.09 1.37 -2.92
N ARG A 42 -12.22 0.25 -3.64
CA ARG A 42 -12.85 -0.99 -3.14
C ARG A 42 -11.90 -2.16 -2.96
N GLY A 43 -10.65 -2.04 -3.44
CA GLY A 43 -9.63 -3.08 -3.24
C GLY A 43 -9.21 -3.21 -1.78
N ARG A 44 -8.36 -4.20 -1.50
CA ARG A 44 -7.88 -4.50 -0.15
C ARG A 44 -6.93 -3.42 0.36
N ILE A 45 -6.90 -3.24 1.67
CA ILE A 45 -5.96 -2.38 2.37
C ILE A 45 -5.28 -3.21 3.46
N VAL A 46 -3.96 -3.18 3.52
CA VAL A 46 -3.18 -3.72 4.64
C VAL A 46 -2.36 -2.56 5.21
N SER A 47 -2.70 -2.15 6.44
CA SER A 47 -1.97 -1.10 7.15
C SER A 47 -0.95 -1.70 8.11
N PHE A 48 0.31 -1.28 7.98
CA PHE A 48 1.45 -1.65 8.81
C PHE A 48 1.65 -0.59 9.89
N GLU A 49 1.31 -0.94 11.14
CA GLU A 49 1.24 -0.01 12.27
C GLU A 49 1.93 -0.60 13.51
N PRO A 50 3.22 -0.28 13.77
CA PRO A 50 4.00 -0.90 14.85
C PRO A 50 3.57 -0.50 16.27
N PHE A 51 3.12 0.75 16.48
CA PHE A 51 2.93 1.32 17.82
C PHE A 51 1.47 1.59 18.18
N GLY A 52 1.17 1.49 19.49
CA GLY A 52 -0.18 1.30 20.03
C GLY A 52 -1.19 2.42 19.76
N GLY A 53 -0.78 3.69 19.81
CA GLY A 53 -1.70 4.84 19.64
C GLY A 53 -2.31 4.90 18.24
N ASP A 54 -1.45 4.88 17.23
CA ASP A 54 -1.84 4.93 15.82
C ASP A 54 -2.54 3.64 15.40
N ARG A 55 -2.00 2.47 15.79
CA ARG A 55 -2.61 1.17 15.53
C ARG A 55 -4.03 1.06 16.09
N ALA A 56 -4.30 1.58 17.29
CA ALA A 56 -5.65 1.53 17.87
C ALA A 56 -6.64 2.37 17.06
N GLY A 57 -6.22 3.53 16.57
CA GLY A 57 -7.03 4.37 15.68
C GLY A 57 -7.33 3.69 14.35
N VAL A 58 -6.31 3.10 13.73
CA VAL A 58 -6.44 2.38 12.45
C VAL A 58 -7.32 1.14 12.60
N ARG A 59 -7.14 0.35 13.67
CA ARG A 59 -8.02 -0.80 13.99
C ARG A 59 -9.48 -0.38 14.16
N ARG A 60 -9.75 0.75 14.82
CA ARG A 60 -11.11 1.29 14.92
C ARG A 60 -11.68 1.68 13.55
N ALA A 61 -10.86 2.24 12.66
CA ALA A 61 -11.28 2.58 11.30
C ALA A 61 -11.58 1.32 10.46
N ALA A 62 -10.77 0.29 10.59
CA ALA A 62 -10.87 -0.97 9.85
C ALA A 62 -11.91 -1.95 10.42
N ALA A 63 -12.42 -1.74 11.64
CA ALA A 63 -13.17 -2.74 12.41
C ALA A 63 -14.40 -3.35 11.70
N ARG A 64 -14.99 -2.67 10.72
CA ARG A 64 -16.16 -3.13 9.94
C ARG A 64 -15.87 -3.33 8.46
N ASP A 65 -14.61 -3.23 8.07
CA ASP A 65 -14.16 -3.37 6.69
C ASP A 65 -13.38 -4.68 6.56
N THR A 66 -14.04 -5.71 6.04
CA THR A 66 -13.42 -7.04 5.87
C THR A 66 -12.29 -7.04 4.83
N ALA A 67 -12.20 -5.99 4.00
CA ALA A 67 -11.12 -5.80 3.05
C ALA A 67 -10.02 -4.88 3.61
N TRP A 68 -10.01 -4.61 4.93
CA TRP A 68 -8.99 -3.80 5.58
C TRP A 68 -8.36 -4.53 6.78
N GLN A 69 -7.11 -4.95 6.62
CA GLN A 69 -6.32 -5.61 7.65
C GLN A 69 -5.31 -4.63 8.29
N VAL A 70 -5.00 -4.84 9.57
CA VAL A 70 -4.02 -4.03 10.31
C VAL A 70 -2.97 -4.95 10.95
N LEU A 71 -1.73 -4.82 10.52
CA LEU A 71 -0.60 -5.62 10.99
C LEU A 71 0.27 -4.82 11.97
N PRO A 72 0.81 -5.46 13.03
CA PRO A 72 1.51 -4.78 14.12
C PRO A 72 3.01 -4.53 13.81
N TYR A 73 3.34 -4.19 12.57
CA TYR A 73 4.72 -4.04 12.10
C TYR A 73 4.89 -2.74 11.33
N ALA A 74 6.09 -2.17 11.32
CA ALA A 74 6.56 -1.29 10.26
C ALA A 74 7.17 -2.12 9.13
N LEU A 75 7.16 -1.58 7.92
CA LEU A 75 7.94 -2.12 6.80
C LEU A 75 9.36 -1.56 6.82
N GLY A 76 10.35 -2.38 6.50
CA GLY A 76 11.74 -1.96 6.38
C GLY A 76 12.61 -3.02 5.70
N ASP A 77 13.91 -2.76 5.63
CA ASP A 77 14.88 -3.60 4.92
C ASP A 77 15.40 -4.79 5.74
N ARG A 78 15.04 -4.86 7.03
CA ARG A 78 15.51 -5.88 7.97
C ARG A 78 14.48 -6.17 9.06
N ASP A 79 14.42 -7.41 9.49
CA ASP A 79 13.54 -7.81 10.58
C ASP A 79 14.04 -7.33 11.95
N SER A 80 13.10 -6.93 12.80
CA SER A 80 13.34 -6.61 14.20
C SER A 80 12.12 -6.95 15.06
N ALA A 81 12.06 -6.51 16.32
CA ALA A 81 10.86 -6.70 17.14
C ALA A 81 9.60 -6.06 16.53
N TRP A 82 9.75 -4.95 15.80
CA TRP A 82 8.64 -4.14 15.29
C TRP A 82 8.70 -3.87 13.79
N ILE A 83 9.80 -4.24 13.12
CA ILE A 83 9.99 -4.09 11.67
C ILE A 83 9.93 -5.46 11.03
N ARG A 84 9.29 -5.54 9.87
CA ARG A 84 9.31 -6.72 9.00
C ARG A 84 9.72 -6.33 7.60
N ARG A 85 10.50 -7.19 6.95
CA ARG A 85 10.65 -7.16 5.50
C ARG A 85 9.34 -7.61 4.85
N LEU A 86 9.01 -7.00 3.72
CA LEU A 86 7.79 -7.30 2.99
C LEU A 86 7.88 -8.67 2.29
N ASP A 87 9.05 -9.05 1.78
CA ASP A 87 9.27 -10.35 1.14
C ASP A 87 8.92 -11.53 2.06
N GLY A 88 9.33 -11.48 3.32
CA GLY A 88 9.03 -12.50 4.32
C GLY A 88 7.55 -12.58 4.73
N MET A 89 6.70 -11.67 4.25
CA MET A 89 5.25 -11.66 4.50
C MET A 89 4.43 -11.69 3.20
N TRP A 90 5.09 -11.71 2.03
CA TRP A 90 4.43 -11.41 0.76
C TRP A 90 3.24 -12.34 0.50
N GLU A 91 3.43 -13.65 0.64
CA GLU A 91 2.38 -14.64 0.37
C GLU A 91 1.23 -14.60 1.42
N ASP A 92 1.51 -14.09 2.62
CA ASP A 92 0.49 -13.91 3.66
C ASP A 92 -0.38 -12.67 3.41
N VAL A 93 0.15 -11.66 2.71
CA VAL A 93 -0.51 -10.36 2.52
C VAL A 93 -0.97 -10.10 1.10
N VAL A 94 -0.30 -10.64 0.09
CA VAL A 94 -0.58 -10.46 -1.34
C VAL A 94 -1.09 -11.77 -1.91
N ALA A 95 -2.32 -11.76 -2.44
CA ALA A 95 -2.86 -12.91 -3.14
C ALA A 95 -2.26 -13.02 -4.56
N PRO A 96 -2.13 -14.23 -5.13
CA PRO A 96 -1.59 -14.39 -6.47
C PRO A 96 -2.31 -13.53 -7.51
N GLY A 97 -1.54 -12.71 -8.23
CA GLY A 97 -2.02 -11.84 -9.30
C GLY A 97 -2.59 -10.49 -8.85
N GLU A 98 -2.59 -10.16 -7.55
CA GLU A 98 -2.97 -8.82 -7.09
C GLU A 98 -1.98 -7.76 -7.58
N ARG A 99 -2.50 -6.67 -8.13
CA ARG A 99 -1.70 -5.50 -8.50
C ARG A 99 -1.55 -4.57 -7.31
N VAL A 100 -0.31 -4.42 -6.84
CA VAL A 100 -0.03 -3.82 -5.53
C VAL A 100 0.43 -2.37 -5.64
N LEU A 101 -0.15 -1.50 -4.82
CA LEU A 101 0.44 -0.20 -4.45
C LEU A 101 1.10 -0.32 -3.08
N LEU A 102 2.39 0.02 -3.00
CA LEU A 102 3.06 0.32 -1.74
C LEU A 102 3.03 1.82 -1.46
N HIS A 103 2.34 2.22 -0.40
CA HIS A 103 2.27 3.59 0.10
C HIS A 103 3.02 3.74 1.43
N VAL A 104 3.94 4.70 1.52
CA VAL A 104 4.66 5.00 2.76
C VAL A 104 4.48 6.48 3.14
N GLY A 105 4.06 6.72 4.38
CA GLY A 105 3.74 8.05 4.90
C GLY A 105 4.97 8.91 5.24
N HIS A 106 6.14 8.30 5.48
CA HIS A 106 7.32 8.99 6.00
C HIS A 106 8.59 8.72 5.14
N ARG A 107 9.31 9.80 4.79
CA ARG A 107 10.39 9.84 3.77
C ARG A 107 11.53 8.81 3.91
N PRO A 108 12.17 8.62 5.08
CA PRO A 108 13.25 7.65 5.20
C PRO A 108 12.79 6.20 5.02
N GLU A 109 11.50 5.91 5.15
CA GLU A 109 10.99 4.53 5.19
C GLU A 109 10.68 3.97 3.80
N LEU A 110 10.41 4.79 2.78
CA LEU A 110 10.05 4.26 1.45
C LEU A 110 11.20 3.45 0.81
N PRO A 111 12.46 3.94 0.78
CA PRO A 111 13.56 3.15 0.24
C PRO A 111 13.78 1.83 0.99
N GLU A 112 13.65 1.84 2.32
CA GLU A 112 13.80 0.65 3.17
C GLU A 112 12.66 -0.34 2.94
N ALA A 113 11.41 0.12 2.84
CA ALA A 113 10.26 -0.72 2.56
C ALA A 113 10.32 -1.34 1.15
N VAL A 114 10.80 -0.58 0.16
CA VAL A 114 11.04 -1.09 -1.20
C VAL A 114 12.19 -2.10 -1.20
N ALA A 115 13.31 -1.83 -0.51
CA ALA A 115 14.39 -2.80 -0.36
C ALA A 115 13.94 -4.07 0.36
N GLY A 116 13.05 -3.92 1.35
CA GLY A 116 12.41 -5.02 2.07
C GLY A 116 11.41 -5.82 1.24
N ALA A 117 10.98 -5.34 0.07
CA ALA A 117 10.18 -6.13 -0.87
C ALA A 117 10.99 -7.26 -1.53
N GLY A 118 12.33 -7.21 -1.46
CA GLY A 118 13.20 -8.31 -1.86
C GLY A 118 12.96 -8.76 -3.30
N GLU A 119 12.76 -10.06 -3.48
CA GLU A 119 12.47 -10.67 -4.79
C GLU A 119 11.17 -10.17 -5.44
N PHE A 120 10.21 -9.69 -4.63
CA PHE A 120 8.92 -9.18 -5.09
C PHE A 120 8.94 -7.68 -5.40
N GLY A 121 10.11 -7.04 -5.40
CA GLY A 121 10.24 -5.61 -5.72
C GLY A 121 9.68 -5.25 -7.11
N ASP A 122 9.85 -6.15 -8.08
CA ASP A 122 9.36 -5.98 -9.46
C ASP A 122 7.84 -6.26 -9.59
N ASP A 123 7.23 -6.93 -8.59
CA ASP A 123 5.79 -7.23 -8.54
C ASP A 123 4.97 -6.08 -7.95
N LEU A 124 5.62 -5.08 -7.33
CA LEU A 124 4.96 -3.84 -6.95
C LEU A 124 4.53 -3.08 -8.21
N THR A 125 3.22 -2.90 -8.42
CA THR A 125 2.74 -2.16 -9.60
C THR A 125 3.02 -0.67 -9.47
N LEU A 126 2.85 -0.12 -8.27
CA LEU A 126 3.06 1.29 -7.97
C LEU A 126 3.75 1.46 -6.62
N VAL A 127 4.54 2.53 -6.51
CA VAL A 127 5.10 3.00 -5.24
C VAL A 127 4.74 4.48 -5.05
N ARG A 128 4.41 4.85 -3.81
CA ARG A 128 4.00 6.22 -3.48
C ARG A 128 4.47 6.65 -2.10
N GLU A 129 5.03 7.84 -2.05
CA GLU A 129 5.20 8.61 -0.81
C GLU A 129 4.06 9.64 -0.61
N GLU A 130 3.77 10.03 0.63
CA GLU A 130 2.80 11.09 0.94
C GLU A 130 3.10 12.43 0.24
N SER A 131 4.36 12.86 0.22
CA SER A 131 4.80 14.18 -0.25
C SER A 131 4.64 14.38 -1.76
N GLY A 132 4.55 13.30 -2.53
CA GLY A 132 4.41 13.34 -3.99
C GLY A 132 2.95 13.50 -4.41
N ASP A 133 2.64 14.52 -5.21
CA ASP A 133 1.32 14.62 -5.85
C ASP A 133 1.11 13.49 -6.88
N ASP A 134 2.20 12.92 -7.42
CA ASP A 134 2.18 11.89 -8.46
C ASP A 134 2.53 10.49 -7.93
N LEU A 135 1.86 9.50 -8.53
CA LEU A 135 2.20 8.09 -8.39
C LEU A 135 3.40 7.79 -9.29
N THR A 136 4.30 6.95 -8.80
CA THR A 136 5.43 6.46 -9.58
C THR A 136 5.17 4.98 -9.88
N LEU A 137 5.26 4.61 -11.15
CA LEU A 137 5.40 3.20 -11.52
C LEU A 137 6.62 2.66 -10.80
N ALA A 138 6.49 1.53 -10.11
CA ALA A 138 7.68 0.89 -9.54
C ALA A 138 8.52 0.43 -10.74
N ARG A 139 9.51 1.25 -11.12
CA ARG A 139 10.46 0.91 -12.18
C ARG A 139 11.58 0.13 -11.52
N PHE A 140 11.25 -1.11 -11.18
CA PHE A 140 12.24 -2.13 -10.91
C PHE A 140 11.97 -3.24 -11.95
N GLY A 141 13.01 -3.61 -12.71
CA GLY A 141 13.06 -4.83 -13.52
C GLY A 141 12.17 -5.05 -14.76
N LEU A 142 11.11 -4.29 -15.04
CA LEU A 142 10.22 -4.62 -16.18
C LEU A 142 10.67 -4.01 -17.52
N GLY A 143 11.21 -4.87 -18.39
CA GLY A 143 11.19 -4.65 -19.83
C GLY A 143 9.73 -4.68 -20.36
N ASP A 144 9.34 -3.61 -21.06
CA ASP A 144 8.30 -3.44 -22.10
C ASP A 144 7.02 -4.33 -22.16
N HIS A 145 6.58 -4.98 -21.08
CA HIS A 145 5.35 -5.79 -21.09
C HIS A 145 4.32 -5.31 -20.06
N LEU A 146 3.86 -4.08 -20.23
CA LEU A 146 2.49 -3.70 -19.85
C LEU A 146 1.60 -3.81 -21.08
N ALA A 147 1.26 -5.03 -21.48
CA ALA A 147 0.04 -5.25 -22.23
C ALA A 147 -1.13 -5.10 -21.24
N PRO A 148 -2.23 -4.40 -21.59
CA PRO A 148 -3.41 -4.34 -20.74
C PRO A 148 -3.92 -5.76 -20.49
N ALA A 149 -4.21 -6.08 -19.23
CA ALA A 149 -4.93 -7.29 -18.90
C ALA A 149 -6.24 -7.25 -19.69
N THR A 150 -6.39 -8.19 -20.62
CA THR A 150 -7.60 -8.31 -21.41
C THR A 150 -8.75 -8.57 -20.46
N ALA A 151 -9.83 -7.80 -20.64
CA ALA A 151 -11.07 -7.92 -19.89
C ALA A 151 -11.47 -9.39 -19.79
N ARG A 152 -11.51 -9.92 -18.55
CA ARG A 152 -12.15 -11.20 -18.28
C ARG A 152 -13.64 -11.02 -18.58
N ALA A 153 -14.08 -11.73 -19.62
CA ALA A 153 -15.48 -11.91 -19.99
C ALA A 153 -16.27 -12.66 -18.91
#